data_AF-A0A7W0T3F3-F1
#
_entry.id   AF-A0A7W0T3F3-F1
#
_cell.length_a   1.000
_cell.length_b   1.000
_cell.length_c   1.000
_cell.angle_alpha   90.00
_cell.angle_beta   90.00
_cell.angle_gamma   90.00
#
_symmetry.space_group_name_H-M   'P 1'
#
loop_
_entity.id
_entity.type
_entity.pdbx_description
1 polymer ?
#
loop_
_entity_poly.entity_id
_entity_poly.type
_entity_poly.pdbx_seq_one_letter_code
_entity_poly.pdbx_strand_id
1 'polypeptide(L)'
;PPTGLGDPGAEAAGARGAELAGAGALERLAAFGGPETAVLAGLILGAASMNVPVILDGYATGAAALVAAALAPAVTGYLIAAHAGAFTQRRILAHLALVPVFEVGLGHGEGTGAAMVLPLLDQVAALATRG
;
A
#
# COMPACT_ATOMS: atom_id res chain seq x y z
N PRO A 1 13.25 -10.55 19.23
CA PRO A 1 13.64 -10.80 17.81
C PRO A 1 12.96 -9.80 16.86
N PRO A 2 13.63 -9.37 15.76
CA PRO A 2 13.10 -8.36 14.82
C PRO A 2 11.98 -8.88 13.90
N THR A 3 11.25 -9.92 14.32
CA THR A 3 10.20 -10.61 13.56
C THR A 3 8.79 -10.33 14.07
N GLY A 4 8.64 -9.64 15.22
CA GLY A 4 7.33 -9.41 15.86
C GLY A 4 6.67 -10.66 16.46
N LEU A 5 7.28 -11.85 16.33
CA LEU A 5 6.81 -13.07 16.97
C LEU A 5 7.34 -13.10 18.41
N GLY A 6 6.42 -13.02 19.38
CA GLY A 6 6.68 -12.97 20.83
C GLY A 6 6.47 -11.60 21.50
N ASP A 7 5.95 -10.59 20.78
CA ASP A 7 5.46 -9.34 21.40
C ASP A 7 3.98 -9.52 21.79
N PRO A 8 3.61 -9.35 23.08
CA PRO A 8 2.22 -9.44 23.54
C PRO A 8 1.27 -8.52 22.76
N GLY A 9 1.75 -7.35 22.33
CA GLY A 9 0.97 -6.42 21.51
C GLY A 9 0.68 -6.97 20.11
N ALA A 10 1.70 -7.54 19.45
CA ALA A 10 1.55 -8.18 18.15
C ALA A 10 0.66 -9.43 18.20
N GLU A 11 0.75 -10.23 19.26
CA GLU A 11 -0.11 -11.41 19.46
C GLU A 11 -1.59 -11.01 19.66
N ALA A 12 -1.85 -10.01 20.50
CA ALA A 12 -3.19 -9.47 20.71
C ALA A 12 -3.78 -8.87 19.42
N ALA A 13 -2.98 -8.10 18.68
CA ALA A 13 -3.38 -7.57 17.38
C ALA A 13 -3.68 -8.70 16.37
N GLY A 14 -2.88 -9.77 16.38
CA GLY A 14 -3.11 -10.97 15.57
C GLY A 14 -4.43 -11.67 15.91
N ALA A 15 -4.71 -11.89 17.20
CA ALA A 15 -5.96 -12.49 17.66
C ALA A 15 -7.18 -11.65 17.26
N ARG A 16 -7.12 -10.33 17.49
CA ARG A 16 -8.17 -9.41 17.07
C ARG A 16 -8.34 -9.39 15.55
N GLY A 17 -7.24 -9.55 14.80
CA GLY A 17 -7.26 -9.62 13.35
C GLY A 17 -8.00 -10.86 12.85
N ALA A 18 -7.83 -11.99 13.53
CA ALA A 18 -8.55 -13.23 13.22
C ALA A 18 -10.06 -13.11 13.48
N GLU A 19 -10.47 -12.46 14.58
CA GLU A 19 -11.89 -12.18 14.87
C GLU A 19 -12.55 -11.32 13.78
N LEU A 20 -11.79 -10.36 13.23
CA LEU A 20 -12.25 -9.44 12.19
C LEU A 20 -12.01 -9.94 10.76
N ALA A 21 -11.62 -11.21 10.58
CA ALA A 21 -11.34 -11.76 9.25
C ALA A 21 -12.57 -11.70 8.31
N GLY A 22 -13.77 -11.87 8.86
CA GLY A 22 -15.04 -11.75 8.13
C GLY A 22 -15.65 -10.34 8.11
N ALA A 23 -15.04 -9.37 8.79
CA ALA A 23 -15.55 -8.01 8.89
C ALA A 23 -15.44 -7.24 7.58
N GLY A 24 -16.21 -6.15 7.44
CA GLY A 24 -16.10 -5.25 6.29
C GLY A 24 -14.79 -4.45 6.27
N ALA A 25 -14.39 -3.92 5.11
CA ALA A 25 -13.16 -3.15 4.98
C ALA A 25 -13.12 -1.91 5.89
N LEU A 26 -14.24 -1.19 6.02
CA LEU A 26 -14.35 -0.02 6.91
C LEU A 26 -14.28 -0.40 8.40
N GLU A 27 -14.83 -1.55 8.77
CA GLU A 27 -14.76 -2.04 10.16
C GLU A 27 -13.32 -2.42 10.53
N ARG A 28 -12.60 -3.09 9.62
CA ARG A 28 -11.16 -3.36 9.80
C ARG A 28 -10.34 -2.07 9.86
N LEU A 29 -10.64 -1.08 9.01
CA LEU A 29 -9.98 0.23 9.05
C LEU A 29 -10.25 0.94 10.39
N ALA A 30 -11.48 0.90 10.90
CA ALA A 30 -11.83 1.51 12.18
C ALA A 30 -11.14 0.82 13.38
N ALA A 31 -10.90 -0.50 13.28
CA ALA A 31 -10.29 -1.27 14.36
C ALA A 31 -8.74 -1.15 14.40
N PHE A 32 -8.08 -1.11 13.24
CA PHE A 32 -6.62 -1.20 13.14
C PHE A 32 -5.92 0.00 12.49
N GLY A 33 -6.68 0.85 11.80
CA GLY A 33 -6.13 2.00 11.10
C GLY A 33 -6.14 3.26 11.96
N GLY A 34 -6.07 4.38 11.26
CA GLY A 34 -6.22 5.72 11.83
C GLY A 34 -6.62 6.73 10.76
N PRO A 35 -6.73 8.01 11.12
CA PRO A 35 -7.14 9.07 10.20
C PRO A 35 -6.28 9.15 8.94
N GLU A 36 -4.95 8.98 9.08
CA GLU A 36 -4.02 8.99 7.94
C GLU A 36 -4.33 7.85 6.95
N THR A 37 -4.49 6.62 7.44
CA THR A 37 -4.84 5.47 6.58
C THR A 37 -6.20 5.67 5.90
N ALA A 38 -7.17 6.24 6.61
CA ALA A 38 -8.49 6.54 6.04
C ALA A 38 -8.42 7.58 4.92
N VAL A 39 -7.64 8.67 5.12
CA VAL A 39 -7.42 9.71 4.11
C VAL A 39 -6.70 9.13 2.89
N LEU A 40 -5.64 8.35 3.10
CA LEU A 40 -4.90 7.71 1.99
C LEU A 40 -5.77 6.71 1.22
N ALA A 41 -6.61 5.93 1.89
CA ALA A 41 -7.54 5.01 1.22
C ALA A 41 -8.57 5.77 0.38
N GLY A 42 -9.12 6.87 0.91
CA GLY A 42 -9.99 7.77 0.17
C GLY A 42 -9.30 8.44 -1.03
N LEU A 43 -8.05 8.87 -0.87
CA LEU A 43 -7.23 9.42 -1.95
C LEU A 43 -7.03 8.40 -3.07
N ILE A 44 -6.69 7.15 -2.73
CA ILE A 44 -6.52 6.08 -3.72
C ILE A 44 -7.80 5.84 -4.49
N LEU A 45 -8.94 5.72 -3.80
CA LEU A 45 -10.25 5.54 -4.43
C LEU A 45 -10.61 6.72 -5.34
N GLY A 46 -10.39 7.95 -4.87
CA GLY A 46 -10.62 9.17 -5.63
C GLY A 46 -9.76 9.25 -6.89
N ALA A 47 -8.46 9.01 -6.78
CA ALA A 47 -7.53 8.99 -7.90
C ALA A 47 -7.92 7.94 -8.95
N ALA A 48 -8.22 6.71 -8.52
CA ALA A 48 -8.68 5.65 -9.41
C ALA A 48 -9.99 6.02 -10.13
N SER A 49 -10.93 6.68 -9.45
CA SER A 49 -12.18 7.14 -10.07
C SER A 49 -11.98 8.18 -11.18
N MET A 50 -10.84 8.86 -11.17
CA MET A 50 -10.43 9.84 -12.18
C MET A 50 -9.41 9.28 -13.18
N ASN A 51 -9.16 7.97 -13.15
CA ASN A 51 -8.12 7.30 -13.93
C ASN A 51 -6.69 7.84 -13.68
N VAL A 52 -6.44 8.35 -12.47
CA VAL A 52 -5.12 8.85 -12.06
C VAL A 52 -4.39 7.75 -11.30
N PRO A 53 -3.19 7.33 -11.76
CA PRO A 53 -2.41 6.32 -11.05
C PRO A 53 -1.85 6.88 -9.74
N VAL A 54 -1.68 6.01 -8.74
CA VAL A 54 -1.10 6.33 -7.43
C VAL A 54 0.15 5.50 -7.20
N ILE A 55 1.24 6.16 -6.84
CA ILE A 55 2.48 5.50 -6.46
C ILE A 55 2.45 5.22 -4.96
N LEU A 56 2.47 3.94 -4.59
CA LEU A 56 2.61 3.48 -3.22
C LEU A 56 4.08 3.55 -2.82
N ASP A 57 4.36 4.19 -1.69
CA ASP A 57 5.69 4.30 -1.13
C ASP A 57 6.03 3.02 -0.34
N GLY A 58 5.75 3.02 0.97
CA GLY A 58 5.95 1.88 1.86
C GLY A 58 4.67 1.39 2.53
N TYR A 59 4.85 0.73 3.68
CA TYR A 59 3.81 0.04 4.44
C TYR A 59 2.55 0.89 4.69
N ALA A 60 2.68 2.16 5.07
CA ALA A 60 1.53 3.01 5.37
C ALA A 60 0.59 3.18 4.16
N THR A 61 1.16 3.53 3.00
CA THR A 61 0.40 3.61 1.74
C THR A 61 -0.10 2.24 1.27
N GLY A 62 0.67 1.17 1.52
CA GLY A 62 0.25 -0.20 1.23
C GLY A 62 -0.94 -0.66 2.06
N ALA A 63 -0.98 -0.33 3.36
CA ALA A 63 -2.11 -0.66 4.24
C ALA A 63 -3.38 0.09 3.82
N ALA A 64 -3.25 1.37 3.44
CA ALA A 64 -4.35 2.13 2.86
C ALA A 64 -4.84 1.51 1.53
N ALA A 65 -3.92 1.04 0.68
CA ALA A 65 -4.26 0.34 -0.56
C ALA A 65 -5.02 -0.98 -0.32
N LEU A 66 -4.71 -1.73 0.75
CA LEU A 66 -5.50 -2.93 1.12
C LEU A 66 -6.96 -2.57 1.45
N VAL A 67 -7.18 -1.46 2.16
CA VAL A 67 -8.55 -0.99 2.46
C VAL A 67 -9.25 -0.57 1.18
N ALA A 68 -8.59 0.22 0.33
CA ALA A 68 -9.14 0.67 -0.94
C ALA A 68 -9.49 -0.51 -1.86
N ALA A 69 -8.58 -1.49 -1.99
CA ALA A 69 -8.80 -2.69 -2.82
C ALA A 69 -9.91 -3.60 -2.27
N ALA A 70 -10.07 -3.68 -0.95
CA ALA A 70 -11.17 -4.41 -0.35
C ALA A 70 -12.53 -3.72 -0.57
N LEU A 71 -12.57 -2.39 -0.73
CA LEU A 71 -13.77 -1.63 -1.06
C LEU A 71 -14.09 -1.64 -2.55
N ALA A 72 -13.06 -1.50 -3.40
CA ALA A 72 -13.18 -1.47 -4.84
C ALA A 72 -11.97 -2.21 -5.46
N PRO A 73 -12.10 -3.51 -5.79
CA PRO A 73 -10.98 -4.32 -6.26
C PRO A 73 -10.27 -3.79 -7.51
N ALA A 74 -10.98 -3.06 -8.38
CA ALA A 74 -10.44 -2.47 -9.60
C ALA A 74 -9.35 -1.41 -9.34
N VAL A 75 -9.26 -0.85 -8.13
CA VAL A 75 -8.25 0.19 -7.82
C VAL A 75 -6.82 -0.33 -8.02
N THR A 76 -6.57 -1.63 -7.87
CA THR A 76 -5.23 -2.22 -8.02
C THR A 76 -4.63 -1.96 -9.40
N GLY A 77 -5.47 -1.82 -10.44
CA GLY A 77 -5.03 -1.46 -11.79
C GLY A 77 -4.46 -0.04 -11.92
N TYR A 78 -4.65 0.80 -10.90
CA TYR A 78 -4.14 2.17 -10.85
C TYR A 78 -2.96 2.32 -9.86
N LEU A 79 -2.50 1.24 -9.23
CA LEU A 79 -1.46 1.30 -8.22
C LEU A 79 -0.09 0.94 -8.79
N ILE A 80 0.91 1.75 -8.47
CA ILE A 80 2.32 1.48 -8.78
C ILE A 80 3.05 1.30 -7.46
N ALA A 81 3.64 0.14 -7.21
CA ALA A 81 4.44 -0.07 -6.01
C ALA A 81 5.86 0.47 -6.22
N ALA A 82 6.29 1.46 -5.45
CA ALA A 82 7.62 2.04 -5.61
C ALA A 82 8.72 1.06 -5.22
N HIS A 83 8.63 0.49 -4.02
CA HIS A 83 9.67 -0.41 -3.51
C HIS A 83 9.11 -1.59 -2.73
N ALA A 84 9.89 -2.67 -2.69
CA ALA A 84 9.51 -3.89 -1.97
C ALA A 84 9.47 -3.70 -0.44
N GLY A 85 10.36 -2.84 0.08
CA GLY A 85 10.44 -2.49 1.49
C GLY A 85 10.86 -3.64 2.37
N ALA A 86 10.54 -3.51 3.66
CA ALA A 86 10.75 -4.56 4.66
C ALA A 86 9.66 -5.65 4.59
N PHE A 87 9.68 -6.56 5.57
CA PHE A 87 8.82 -7.74 5.63
C PHE A 87 7.33 -7.45 5.40
N THR A 88 6.76 -6.45 6.08
CA THR A 88 5.31 -6.17 6.00
C THR A 88 4.89 -5.67 4.62
N GLN A 89 5.66 -4.78 4.00
CA GLN A 89 5.34 -4.24 2.67
C GLN A 89 5.33 -5.35 1.62
N ARG A 90 6.31 -6.26 1.64
CA ARG A 90 6.33 -7.41 0.71
C ARG A 90 5.06 -8.27 0.79
N ARG A 91 4.54 -8.51 2.00
CA ARG A 91 3.29 -9.27 2.19
C ARG A 91 2.08 -8.52 1.65
N ILE A 92 2.04 -7.20 1.83
CA ILE A 92 1.00 -6.34 1.28
C ILE A 92 1.02 -6.40 -0.25
N LEU A 93 2.18 -6.21 -0.87
CA LEU A 93 2.32 -6.23 -2.32
C LEU A 93 1.93 -7.58 -2.91
N ALA A 94 2.31 -8.68 -2.26
CA ALA A 94 1.88 -10.02 -2.65
C ALA A 94 0.36 -10.19 -2.60
N HIS A 95 -0.33 -9.66 -1.58
CA HIS A 95 -1.78 -9.71 -1.48
C HIS A 95 -2.48 -8.85 -2.55
N LEU A 96 -1.89 -7.71 -2.90
CA LEU A 96 -2.38 -6.82 -3.96
C LEU A 96 -1.96 -7.26 -5.37
N ALA A 97 -1.18 -8.34 -5.50
CA ALA A 97 -0.57 -8.80 -6.74
C ALA A 97 0.25 -7.71 -7.47
N LEU A 98 0.92 -6.85 -6.71
CA LEU A 98 1.76 -5.77 -7.24
C LEU A 98 3.23 -6.17 -7.24
N VAL A 99 3.94 -5.81 -8.32
CA VAL A 99 5.40 -5.96 -8.42
C VAL A 99 6.04 -4.59 -8.18
N PRO A 100 6.98 -4.47 -7.22
CA PRO A 100 7.64 -3.20 -6.95
C PRO A 100 8.60 -2.80 -8.07
N VAL A 101 8.72 -1.49 -8.32
CA VAL A 101 9.70 -0.92 -9.26
C VAL A 101 11.13 -1.16 -8.76
N PHE A 102 11.36 -1.04 -7.45
CA PHE A 102 12.68 -1.22 -6.84
C PHE A 102 12.69 -2.32 -5.78
N GLU A 103 13.64 -3.25 -5.89
CA GLU A 103 13.93 -4.27 -4.88
C GLU A 103 14.86 -3.74 -3.78
N VAL A 104 14.43 -2.67 -3.11
CA VAL A 104 15.17 -2.01 -2.03
C VAL A 104 14.39 -2.01 -0.71
N GLY A 105 15.13 -2.20 0.39
CA GLY A 105 14.60 -2.23 1.76
C GLY A 105 14.54 -0.85 2.40
N LEU A 106 13.90 0.13 1.75
CA LEU A 106 13.70 1.45 2.36
C LEU A 106 12.79 1.30 3.60
N GLY A 107 13.20 1.93 4.70
CA GLY A 107 12.50 1.89 5.99
C GLY A 107 11.97 3.25 6.46
N HIS A 108 12.36 4.34 5.80
CA HIS A 108 11.82 5.68 6.03
C HIS A 108 10.69 5.90 5.02
N GLY A 109 9.49 6.20 5.50
CA GLY A 109 8.31 6.45 4.66
C GLY A 109 8.34 7.84 4.03
N GLU A 110 7.22 8.57 4.16
CA GLU A 110 7.09 9.98 3.75
C GLU A 110 7.07 10.24 2.24
N GLY A 111 6.92 9.19 1.41
CA GLY A 111 6.85 9.32 -0.04
C GLY A 111 8.22 9.27 -0.73
N THR A 112 9.27 8.88 -0.02
CA THR A 112 10.65 8.86 -0.55
C THR A 112 10.79 7.91 -1.75
N GLY A 113 10.33 6.67 -1.60
CA GLY A 113 10.31 5.69 -2.69
C GLY A 113 9.38 6.13 -3.82
N ALA A 114 8.22 6.72 -3.50
CA ALA A 114 7.33 7.27 -4.52
C ALA A 114 8.01 8.38 -5.35
N ALA A 115 8.76 9.28 -4.70
CA ALA A 115 9.53 10.32 -5.37
C ALA A 115 10.64 9.75 -6.27
N MET A 116 11.27 8.63 -5.89
CA MET A 116 12.27 7.94 -6.72
C MET A 116 11.68 7.39 -8.03
N VAL A 117 10.39 7.08 -8.08
CA VAL A 117 9.71 6.58 -9.28
C VAL A 117 9.43 7.69 -10.30
N LEU A 118 9.22 8.93 -9.84
CA LEU A 118 8.81 10.05 -10.71
C LEU A 118 9.74 10.27 -11.92
N PRO A 119 11.09 10.32 -11.76
CA PRO A 119 11.98 10.48 -12.91
C PRO A 119 11.87 9.35 -13.94
N LEU A 120 11.54 8.13 -13.51
CA LEU A 120 11.33 7.00 -14.44
C LEU A 120 10.06 7.18 -15.27
N LEU A 121 8.98 7.69 -14.66
CA LEU A 121 7.74 7.99 -15.38
C LEU A 121 7.96 9.07 -16.44
N ASP A 122 8.75 10.10 -16.13
CA ASP A 122 9.13 11.13 -17.11
C ASP A 122 9.87 10.53 -18.31
N GLN A 123 10.80 9.59 -18.07
CA GLN A 123 11.50 8.89 -19.15
C GLN A 123 10.55 8.02 -19.99
N VAL A 124 9.65 7.26 -19.35
CA VAL A 124 8.67 6.42 -20.06
C VAL A 124 7.73 7.27 -20.91
N ALA A 125 7.23 8.39 -20.36
CA ALA A 125 6.37 9.32 -21.10
C ALA A 125 7.10 9.92 -22.32
N ALA A 126 8.36 10.33 -22.14
CA ALA A 126 9.20 10.83 -23.23
C ALA A 126 9.43 9.78 -24.33
N LEU A 127 9.56 8.49 -23.98
CA LEU A 127 9.71 7.41 -24.96
C LEU A 127 8.39 7.09 -25.67
N ALA A 128 7.28 7.04 -24.94
CA ALA A 128 5.95 6.71 -25.48
C ALA A 128 5.41 7.76 -26.47
N THR A 129 5.90 9.00 -26.39
CA THR A 129 5.48 10.12 -27.24
C THR A 129 6.44 10.41 -28.40
N ARG A 130 7.56 9.68 -28.50
CA ARG A 130 8.59 9.83 -29.55
C ARG A 130 8.44 8.86 -30.73
N GLY A 131 7.33 8.11 -30.80
CA GLY A 131 6.92 7.30 -31.95
C GLY A 131 5.76 7.94 -32.69
#